data_AF-A0AAU2RK85-F1
#
_entry.id   AF-A0AAU2RK85-F1
#
_cell.length_a   1.000
_cell.length_b   1.000
_cell.length_c   1.000
_cell.angle_alpha   90.00
_cell.angle_beta   90.00
_cell.angle_gamma   90.00
#
_symmetry.space_group_name_H-M   'P 1'
#
loop_
_entity.id
_entity.type
_entity.pdbx_description
1 polymer ?
#
loop_
_entity_poly.entity_id
_entity_poly.type
_entity_poly.pdbx_seq_one_letter_code
_entity_poly.pdbx_strand_id
1 'polypeptide(L)'
;MAEEQTGGGEEAQRVFDALDALKAMEDPTAQAKAISAFLREQGKRIKELSDLRRDYVLDERKKKVPHRKIAENIGVSPSTVQDIERGYSGSGRSRPRTKKATSKADE
;
A
#
# COMPACT_ATOMS: atom_id res chain seq x y z
N MET A 1 -14.18 -3.18 -23.91
CA MET A 1 -14.25 -2.25 -22.76
C MET A 1 -13.66 -3.02 -21.59
N ALA A 2 -12.40 -2.76 -21.27
CA ALA A 2 -11.70 -3.47 -20.20
C ALA A 2 -12.14 -2.84 -18.88
N GLU A 3 -13.01 -3.52 -18.15
CA GLU A 3 -13.20 -3.25 -16.72
C GLU A 3 -11.86 -3.60 -16.06
N GLU A 4 -11.10 -2.57 -15.69
CA GLU A 4 -10.01 -2.71 -14.74
C GLU A 4 -10.60 -3.38 -13.49
N GLN A 5 -10.36 -4.68 -13.34
CA GLN A 5 -10.54 -5.36 -12.07
C GLN A 5 -9.59 -4.66 -11.10
N THR A 6 -10.13 -3.74 -10.32
CA THR A 6 -9.48 -3.14 -9.17
C THR A 6 -9.03 -4.30 -8.28
N GLY A 7 -7.73 -4.60 -8.29
CA GLY A 7 -7.14 -5.85 -7.80
C GLY A 7 -7.17 -6.08 -6.29
N GLY A 8 -8.27 -5.76 -5.61
CA GLY A 8 -8.43 -5.83 -4.16
C GLY A 8 -9.71 -6.51 -3.65
N GLY A 9 -10.55 -7.06 -4.53
CA GLY A 9 -11.80 -7.74 -4.15
C GLY A 9 -12.94 -6.77 -3.79
N GLU A 10 -14.10 -7.33 -3.42
CA GLU A 10 -15.33 -6.57 -3.14
C GLU A 10 -15.15 -5.55 -2.01
N GLU A 11 -14.39 -5.90 -0.97
CA GLU A 11 -14.17 -5.07 0.20
C GLU A 11 -13.35 -3.82 -0.15
N ALA A 12 -12.33 -3.94 -1.00
CA ALA A 12 -11.57 -2.79 -1.48
C ALA A 12 -12.45 -1.87 -2.34
N GLN A 13 -13.30 -2.46 -3.19
CA GLN A 13 -14.21 -1.67 -4.01
C GLN A 13 -15.19 -0.85 -3.17
N ARG A 14 -15.79 -1.44 -2.12
CA ARG A 14 -16.68 -0.69 -1.20
C ARG A 14 -15.98 0.50 -0.54
N VAL A 15 -14.69 0.39 -0.24
CA VAL A 15 -13.91 1.52 0.30
C VAL A 15 -13.72 2.59 -0.78
N PHE A 16 -13.40 2.23 -2.01
CA PHE A 16 -13.26 3.19 -3.11
C PHE A 16 -14.58 3.89 -3.42
N ASP A 17 -15.69 3.14 -3.46
CA ASP A 17 -17.02 3.70 -3.67
C ASP A 17 -17.38 4.71 -2.57
N ALA A 18 -17.06 4.42 -1.31
CA ALA A 18 -17.27 5.35 -0.20
C ALA A 18 -16.40 6.62 -0.32
N LEU A 19 -15.17 6.50 -0.83
CA LEU A 19 -14.32 7.66 -1.09
C LEU A 19 -14.86 8.52 -2.25
N ASP A 20 -15.41 7.90 -3.28
CA ASP A 20 -16.02 8.62 -4.39
C ASP A 20 -17.33 9.28 -3.98
N ALA A 21 -18.11 8.68 -3.07
CA ALA A 21 -19.29 9.31 -2.49
C ALA A 21 -18.96 10.61 -1.74
N LEU A 22 -17.82 10.70 -1.05
CA LEU A 22 -17.38 11.96 -0.42
C LEU A 22 -17.11 13.07 -1.46
N LYS A 23 -16.59 12.71 -2.63
CA LYS A 23 -16.29 13.66 -3.72
C LYS A 23 -17.55 14.11 -4.47
N ALA A 24 -18.59 13.27 -4.48
CA ALA A 24 -19.85 13.55 -5.19
C ALA A 24 -20.88 14.33 -4.37
N MET A 25 -20.56 14.73 -3.13
CA MET A 25 -21.45 15.53 -2.28
C MET A 25 -21.80 16.89 -2.91
N GLU A 26 -23.10 17.22 -2.95
CA GLU A 26 -23.61 18.43 -3.60
C GLU A 26 -23.34 19.72 -2.81
N ASP A 27 -23.45 19.67 -1.47
CA ASP A 27 -23.18 20.83 -0.60
C ASP A 27 -21.67 20.96 -0.34
N PRO A 28 -21.01 22.03 -0.80
CA PRO A 28 -19.57 22.22 -0.62
C PRO A 28 -19.14 22.32 0.85
N THR A 29 -19.99 22.88 1.72
CA THR A 29 -19.67 23.06 3.14
C THR A 29 -19.78 21.72 3.87
N ALA A 30 -20.85 20.95 3.62
CA ALA A 30 -20.98 19.60 4.15
C ALA A 30 -19.88 18.67 3.62
N GLN A 31 -19.52 18.79 2.34
CA GLN A 31 -18.42 18.05 1.72
C GLN A 31 -17.09 18.31 2.44
N ALA A 32 -16.71 19.58 2.59
CA ALA A 32 -15.47 19.95 3.27
C ALA A 32 -15.44 19.45 4.72
N LYS A 33 -16.57 19.48 5.43
CA LYS A 33 -16.70 18.96 6.79
C LYS A 33 -16.52 17.43 6.84
N ALA A 34 -17.14 16.70 5.92
CA ALA A 34 -17.03 15.24 5.84
C ALA A 34 -15.60 14.80 5.51
N ILE A 35 -14.97 15.44 4.51
CA ILE A 35 -13.57 15.18 4.13
C ILE A 35 -12.65 15.47 5.31
N SER A 36 -12.83 16.60 6.00
CA SER A 36 -11.99 16.97 7.16
C SER A 36 -12.10 15.95 8.30
N ALA A 37 -13.31 15.45 8.58
CA ALA A 37 -13.52 14.40 9.57
C ALA A 37 -12.86 13.07 9.16
N PHE A 38 -12.95 12.70 7.88
CA PHE A 38 -12.30 11.52 7.34
C PHE A 38 -10.77 11.61 7.45
N LEU A 39 -10.16 12.70 6.96
CA LEU A 39 -8.71 12.88 6.97
C LEU A 39 -8.11 12.83 8.38
N ARG A 40 -8.83 13.31 9.40
CA ARG A 40 -8.40 13.25 10.80
C ARG A 40 -8.22 11.82 11.32
N GLU A 41 -9.10 10.91 10.93
CA GLU A 41 -9.06 9.51 11.38
C GLU A 41 -8.30 8.59 10.42
N GLN A 42 -8.19 8.97 9.15
CA GLN A 42 -7.64 8.14 8.08
C GLN A 42 -6.21 7.68 8.38
N GLY A 43 -5.35 8.56 8.92
CA GLY A 43 -3.95 8.24 9.15
C GLY A 43 -3.74 7.03 10.07
N LYS A 44 -4.53 6.93 11.15
CA LYS A 44 -4.48 5.79 12.08
C LYS A 44 -4.96 4.50 11.42
N ARG A 45 -6.10 4.58 10.71
CA ARG A 45 -6.70 3.43 10.01
C ARG A 45 -5.80 2.89 8.89
N ILE A 46 -5.15 3.76 8.11
CA ILE A 46 -4.17 3.34 7.09
C ILE A 46 -2.99 2.61 7.72
N LYS A 47 -2.51 3.08 8.88
CA LYS A 47 -1.43 2.42 9.61
C LYS A 47 -1.84 1.00 10.03
N GLU A 48 -3.02 0.84 10.63
CA GLU A 48 -3.56 -0.47 11.04
C GLU A 48 -3.68 -1.43 9.86
N LEU A 49 -4.22 -0.97 8.71
CA LEU A 49 -4.29 -1.80 7.50
C LEU A 49 -2.90 -2.18 6.96
N SER A 50 -1.93 -1.26 7.02
CA SER A 50 -0.55 -1.53 6.62
C SER A 50 0.13 -2.55 7.55
N ASP A 51 -0.14 -2.48 8.85
CA ASP A 51 0.37 -3.42 9.85
C ASP A 51 -0.21 -4.82 9.62
N LEU A 52 -1.53 -4.95 9.39
CA LEU A 52 -2.16 -6.22 9.05
C LEU A 52 -1.55 -6.87 7.80
N ARG A 53 -1.34 -6.08 6.74
CA ARG A 53 -0.66 -6.55 5.53
C ARG A 53 0.77 -7.01 5.83
N ARG A 54 1.48 -6.30 6.71
CA ARG A 54 2.84 -6.63 7.11
C ARG A 54 2.89 -7.93 7.91
N ASP A 55 1.97 -8.12 8.84
CA ASP A 55 1.90 -9.34 9.66
C ASP A 55 1.71 -10.57 8.78
N TYR A 56 0.81 -10.51 7.79
CA TYR A 56 0.65 -11.58 6.79
C TYR A 56 1.97 -11.91 6.08
N VAL A 57 2.70 -10.89 5.59
CA VAL A 57 4.00 -11.10 4.91
C VAL A 57 4.99 -11.76 5.87
N LEU A 58 5.10 -11.27 7.11
CA LEU A 58 6.02 -11.83 8.09
C LEU A 58 5.69 -13.29 8.43
N ASP A 59 4.41 -13.64 8.53
CA ASP A 59 3.99 -15.00 8.83
C ASP A 59 4.28 -15.96 7.66
N GLU A 60 4.05 -15.56 6.42
CA GLU A 60 4.46 -16.35 5.25
C GLU A 60 5.99 -16.49 5.15
N ARG A 61 6.73 -15.45 5.55
CA ARG A 61 8.20 -15.51 5.61
C ARG A 61 8.70 -16.43 6.71
N LYS A 62 8.04 -16.52 7.87
CA LYS A 62 8.34 -17.53 8.91
C LYS A 62 8.16 -18.96 8.39
N LYS A 63 7.18 -19.18 7.50
CA LYS A 63 6.97 -20.46 6.77
C LYS A 63 7.96 -20.69 5.63
N LYS A 64 8.95 -19.81 5.44
CA LYS A 64 9.97 -19.85 4.37
C LYS A 64 9.39 -19.72 2.95
N VAL A 65 8.20 -19.14 2.79
CA VAL A 65 7.60 -18.93 1.45
C VAL A 65 8.43 -17.90 0.67
N PRO A 66 8.81 -18.17 -0.60
CA PRO A 66 9.58 -17.22 -1.42
C PRO A 66 8.84 -15.91 -1.66
N HIS A 67 9.57 -14.78 -1.69
CA HIS A 67 8.98 -13.46 -1.90
C HIS A 67 8.11 -13.36 -3.16
N ARG A 68 8.51 -14.01 -4.26
CA ARG A 68 7.75 -14.02 -5.52
C ARG A 68 6.36 -14.64 -5.35
N LYS A 69 6.29 -15.76 -4.62
CA LYS A 69 5.02 -16.45 -4.36
C LYS A 69 4.10 -15.62 -3.45
N ILE A 70 4.66 -14.97 -2.42
CA ILE A 70 3.90 -14.05 -1.58
C ILE A 70 3.36 -12.88 -2.42
N ALA A 71 4.19 -12.34 -3.31
CA ALA A 71 3.84 -11.21 -4.17
C ALA A 71 2.70 -11.54 -5.13
N GLU A 72 2.75 -12.72 -5.77
CA GLU A 72 1.68 -13.26 -6.61
C GLU A 72 0.39 -13.44 -5.81
N ASN A 73 0.47 -14.00 -4.59
CA ASN A 73 -0.70 -14.26 -3.75
C ASN A 73 -1.48 -13.00 -3.36
N ILE A 74 -0.80 -11.86 -3.19
CA ILE A 74 -1.42 -10.61 -2.71
C ILE A 74 -1.43 -9.49 -3.77
N GLY A 75 -1.07 -9.80 -5.02
CA GLY A 75 -1.16 -8.85 -6.14
C GLY A 75 -0.19 -7.67 -6.06
N VAL A 76 1.03 -7.84 -5.53
CA VAL A 76 2.04 -6.78 -5.44
C VAL A 76 3.36 -7.20 -6.09
N SER A 77 4.33 -6.28 -6.19
CA SER A 77 5.66 -6.64 -6.70
C SER A 77 6.50 -7.37 -5.63
N PRO A 78 7.45 -8.25 -6.01
CA PRO A 78 8.38 -8.88 -5.05
C PRO A 78 9.20 -7.85 -4.25
N SER A 79 9.55 -6.72 -4.86
CA SER A 79 10.24 -5.62 -4.19
C SER A 79 9.40 -4.98 -3.09
N THR A 80 8.07 -4.91 -3.28
CA THR A 80 7.13 -4.43 -2.27
C THR A 80 7.07 -5.38 -1.08
N VAL A 81 7.07 -6.70 -1.31
CA VAL A 81 7.12 -7.69 -0.23
C VAL A 81 8.41 -7.56 0.59
N GLN A 82 9.56 -7.37 -0.08
CA GLN A 82 10.84 -7.14 0.60
C GLN A 82 10.84 -5.86 1.44
N ASP A 83 10.22 -4.79 0.95
CA ASP A 83 10.07 -3.55 1.72
C ASP A 83 9.22 -3.76 2.97
N ILE A 84 8.07 -4.40 2.80
CA ILE A 84 7.14 -4.71 3.90
C ILE A 84 7.85 -5.54 4.98
N GLU A 85 8.57 -6.59 4.60
CA GLU A 85 9.34 -7.43 5.51
C GLU A 85 10.37 -6.60 6.30
N ARG A 86 11.10 -5.72 5.61
CA ARG A 86 12.09 -4.80 6.21
C ARG A 86 11.48 -3.65 7.03
N GLY A 87 10.15 -3.54 7.08
CA GLY A 87 9.45 -2.48 7.78
C GLY A 87 9.42 -1.14 7.03
N TYR A 88 9.73 -1.14 5.73
CA TYR A 88 9.56 0.02 4.87
C TYR A 88 8.10 0.07 4.38
N SER A 89 7.33 1.01 4.93
CA SER A 89 5.92 1.24 4.56
C SER A 89 5.69 2.55 3.78
N GLY A 90 6.74 3.36 3.60
CA GLY A 90 6.65 4.66 2.93
C GLY A 90 6.85 4.62 1.40
N SER A 91 6.51 5.75 0.74
CA SER A 91 6.93 6.02 -0.63
C SER A 91 8.43 5.77 -0.78
N GLY A 92 8.84 5.06 -1.84
CA GLY A 92 10.24 4.68 -2.12
C GLY A 92 11.23 5.87 -2.20
N ARG A 93 10.74 7.11 -2.10
CA ARG A 93 11.52 8.32 -1.84
C ARG A 93 12.28 8.30 -0.51
N SER A 94 11.76 7.59 0.49
CA SER A 94 12.39 7.40 1.81
C SER A 94 13.26 6.14 1.90
N ARG A 95 13.28 5.32 0.84
CA ARG A 95 14.12 4.12 0.79
C ARG A 95 15.60 4.54 0.71
N PRO A 96 16.49 4.00 1.56
CA PRO A 96 17.92 4.20 1.39
C PRO A 96 18.33 3.75 -0.01
N ARG A 97 18.82 4.66 -0.84
CA ARG A 97 19.38 4.29 -2.15
C ARG A 97 20.61 3.43 -1.88
N THR A 98 20.64 2.20 -2.39
CA THR A 98 21.89 1.45 -2.50
C THR A 98 22.87 2.38 -3.20
N LYS A 99 23.94 2.80 -2.49
CA LYS A 99 25.07 3.45 -3.13
C LYS A 99 25.53 2.46 -4.19
N LYS A 100 25.27 2.79 -5.45
CA LYS A 100 25.85 2.11 -6.61
C LYS A 100 27.33 2.05 -6.29
N ALA A 101 27.87 0.85 -6.09
CA ALA A 101 29.30 0.66 -5.96
C ALA A 101 29.90 1.25 -7.23
N THR A 102 30.45 2.45 -7.12
CA THR A 102 31.38 2.99 -8.10
C THR A 102 32.60 2.09 -8.02
N SER A 103 32.61 1.02 -8.79
CA SER A 103 33.86 0.39 -9.21
C SER A 103 34.53 1.34 -10.19
N LYS A 104 35.36 2.23 -9.66
CA LYS A 104 36.57 2.66 -10.36
C LYS A 104 37.70 1.74 -9.87
N ALA A 105 38.38 1.10 -10.82
CA ALA A 105 39.72 0.51 -10.81
C ALA A 105 39.70 -0.59 -11.89
N ASP A 106 40.64 -0.77 -12.81
CA ASP A 106 41.89 -0.11 -13.19
C ASP A 106 42.29 -0.76 -14.55
N GLU A 107 43.21 -0.12 -15.28
CA GLU A 107 43.87 -0.52 -16.56
C GLU A 107 43.29 0.01 -17.88
#